data_AF-A0A841FEC1-F1
#
_entry.id   AF-A0A841FEC1-F1
#
_cell.length_a   1.000
_cell.length_b   1.000
_cell.length_c   1.000
_cell.angle_alpha   90.00
_cell.angle_beta   90.00
_cell.angle_gamma   90.00
#
_symmetry.space_group_name_H-M   'P 1'
#
loop_
_entity.id
_entity.type
_entity.pdbx_description
1 polymer ?
#
loop_
_entity_poly.entity_id
_entity_poly.type
_entity_poly.pdbx_seq_one_letter_code
_entity_poly.pdbx_strand_id
1 'polypeptide(L)'
;MSLNPVMLGVRLVLELCALASFAAYGWREFPSPWRWGLVVLLPAIAGALWGTFAVPDDPSRNGKAPVPVAGWVRFGVEFVVLWGGAAALWFGGLPKLALVSAAVLAVYYVLAWDRIGWLFSR
;
A
#
# COMPACT_ATOMS: atom_id res chain seq x y z
N MET A 1 -11.55 15.29 -1.72
CA MET A 1 -10.38 16.15 -1.39
C MET A 1 -9.12 15.28 -1.21
N SER A 2 -8.93 14.28 -2.05
CA SER A 2 -7.82 13.33 -1.96
C SER A 2 -6.46 13.92 -2.37
N LEU A 3 -6.46 15.01 -3.15
CA LEU A 3 -5.28 15.77 -3.55
C LEU A 3 -4.89 16.88 -2.57
N ASN A 4 -5.63 17.06 -1.47
CA ASN A 4 -5.20 17.96 -0.40
C ASN A 4 -3.87 17.42 0.18
N PRO A 5 -2.84 18.27 0.38
CA PRO A 5 -1.55 17.88 0.96
C PRO A 5 -1.64 17.01 2.22
N VAL A 6 -2.65 17.24 3.08
CA VAL A 6 -2.87 16.43 4.29
C VAL A 6 -3.22 14.97 3.95
N MET A 7 -4.11 14.76 2.97
CA MET A 7 -4.51 13.40 2.55
C MET A 7 -3.37 12.66 1.86
N LEU A 8 -2.50 13.37 1.14
CA LEU A 8 -1.27 12.82 0.58
C LEU A 8 -0.28 12.45 1.68
N GLY A 9 -0.13 13.28 2.71
CA GLY A 9 0.68 12.97 3.89
C GLY A 9 0.19 11.73 4.65
N VAL A 10 -1.12 11.64 4.89
CA VAL A 10 -1.75 10.45 5.51
C VAL A 10 -1.49 9.21 4.67
N ARG A 11 -1.69 9.30 3.35
CA ARG A 11 -1.40 8.22 2.42
C ARG A 11 0.06 7.77 2.52
N LEU A 12 1.01 8.70 2.50
CA LEU A 12 2.43 8.38 2.62
C LEU A 12 2.74 7.63 3.93
N VAL A 13 2.15 8.06 5.05
CA VAL A 13 2.31 7.35 6.33
C VAL A 13 1.76 5.92 6.24
N LEU A 14 0.58 5.74 5.63
CA LEU A 14 0.00 4.40 5.42
C LEU A 14 0.86 3.53 4.51
N GLU A 15 1.46 4.09 3.46
CA GLU A 15 2.42 3.40 2.59
C GLU A 15 3.64 2.91 3.39
N LEU A 16 4.24 3.78 4.21
CA LEU A 16 5.37 3.43 5.06
C LEU A 16 5.00 2.36 6.10
N CYS A 17 3.82 2.46 6.71
CA CYS A 17 3.31 1.45 7.63
C CYS A 17 3.11 0.09 6.93
N ALA A 18 2.59 0.07 5.71
CA ALA A 18 2.42 -1.14 4.94
C ALA A 18 3.77 -1.80 4.61
N LEU A 19 4.75 -1.02 4.14
CA LEU A 19 6.11 -1.52 3.87
C LEU A 19 6.78 -2.09 5.13
N ALA A 20 6.67 -1.39 6.26
CA ALA A 20 7.20 -1.86 7.54
C ALA A 20 6.50 -3.16 8.00
N SER A 21 5.21 -3.30 7.72
CA SER A 21 4.43 -4.49 8.04
C SER A 21 4.87 -5.72 7.26
N PHE A 22 5.17 -5.57 5.96
CA PHE A 22 5.76 -6.65 5.16
C PHE A 22 7.14 -7.08 5.68
N ALA A 23 7.98 -6.12 6.07
CA ALA A 23 9.28 -6.42 6.69
C ALA A 23 9.12 -7.17 8.02
N ALA A 24 8.19 -6.70 8.87
CA ALA A 24 7.89 -7.33 10.16
C ALA A 24 7.37 -8.76 9.99
N TYR A 25 6.51 -9.01 8.98
CA TYR A 25 6.05 -10.35 8.65
C TYR A 25 7.20 -11.27 8.26
N GLY A 26 8.07 -10.83 7.34
CA GLY A 26 9.27 -11.59 6.95
C GLY A 26 10.17 -11.92 8.15
N TRP A 27 10.32 -10.98 9.09
CA TRP A 27 11.12 -11.19 10.31
C TRP A 27 10.50 -12.22 11.27
N ARG A 28 9.17 -12.18 11.44
CA ARG A 28 8.48 -12.91 12.52
C ARG A 28 8.08 -14.32 12.11
N GLU A 29 7.65 -14.51 10.87
CA GLU A 29 7.06 -15.77 10.42
C GLU A 29 8.12 -16.79 9.98
N PHE A 30 9.23 -16.32 9.42
CA PHE A 30 10.20 -17.21 8.78
C PHE A 30 11.47 -17.44 9.63
N PRO A 31 12.02 -18.67 9.62
CA PRO A 31 13.30 -18.96 10.26
C PRO A 31 14.49 -18.46 9.41
N SER A 32 15.67 -18.47 10.02
CA SER A 32 16.93 -18.23 9.29
C SER A 32 17.19 -19.39 8.31
N PRO A 33 17.71 -19.14 7.09
CA PRO A 33 18.18 -17.84 6.56
C PRO A 33 17.08 -16.99 5.88
N TRP A 34 15.92 -17.60 5.57
CA TRP A 34 14.84 -16.97 4.80
C TRP A 34 14.35 -15.65 5.38
N ARG A 35 14.35 -15.54 6.71
CA ARG A 35 14.06 -14.31 7.45
C ARG A 35 14.73 -13.07 6.86
N TRP A 36 16.04 -13.13 6.65
CA TRP A 36 16.83 -11.99 6.19
C TRP A 36 16.49 -11.59 4.76
N GLY A 37 16.31 -12.57 3.89
CA GLY A 37 15.88 -12.33 2.51
C GLY A 37 14.49 -11.70 2.44
N LEU A 38 13.52 -12.24 3.19
CA LEU A 38 12.12 -11.82 3.12
C LEU A 38 11.85 -10.44 3.73
N VAL A 39 12.63 -10.03 4.75
CA VAL A 39 12.57 -8.67 5.31
C VAL A 39 12.85 -7.61 4.26
N VAL A 40 13.71 -7.91 3.28
CA VAL A 40 14.05 -6.99 2.19
C VAL A 40 13.15 -7.23 0.98
N LEU A 41 12.95 -8.49 0.60
CA LEU A 41 12.25 -8.85 -0.63
C LEU A 41 10.77 -8.46 -0.60
N LEU A 42 10.07 -8.67 0.52
CA LEU A 42 8.63 -8.36 0.60
C LEU A 42 8.35 -6.86 0.47
N PRO A 43 9.01 -5.95 1.22
CA PRO A 43 8.85 -4.52 0.99
C PRO A 43 9.33 -4.07 -0.39
N ALA A 44 10.41 -4.65 -0.91
CA ALA A 44 10.91 -4.30 -2.23
C ALA A 44 9.90 -4.63 -3.33
N ILE A 45 9.25 -5.80 -3.27
CA ILE A 45 8.18 -6.17 -4.21
C ILE A 45 6.99 -5.22 -4.07
N ALA A 46 6.54 -4.94 -2.84
CA ALA A 46 5.42 -4.02 -2.60
C ALA A 46 5.72 -2.60 -3.12
N GLY A 47 6.93 -2.10 -2.85
CA GLY A 47 7.40 -0.80 -3.34
C GLY A 47 7.54 -0.77 -4.86
N ALA A 48 8.02 -1.86 -5.48
CA ALA A 48 8.08 -1.99 -6.93
C ALA A 48 6.68 -1.93 -7.53
N LEU A 49 5.74 -2.76 -7.05
CA LEU A 49 4.34 -2.75 -7.51
C LEU A 49 3.73 -1.34 -7.41
N TRP A 50 3.92 -0.68 -6.27
CA TRP A 50 3.41 0.68 -6.04
C TRP A 50 4.06 1.74 -6.94
N GLY A 51 5.34 1.57 -7.24
CA GLY A 51 6.16 2.53 -7.99
C GLY A 51 6.04 2.40 -9.50
N THR A 52 5.91 1.17 -10.02
CA THR A 52 5.94 0.89 -11.46
C THR A 52 4.58 1.03 -12.11
N PHE A 53 3.53 0.49 -11.51
CA PHE A 53 2.19 0.48 -12.09
C PHE A 53 1.41 1.73 -11.69
N ALA A 54 1.25 2.65 -12.63
CA ALA A 54 0.56 3.91 -12.39
C ALA A 54 -0.39 4.27 -13.53
N VAL A 55 -1.43 5.02 -13.20
CA VAL A 55 -2.30 5.63 -14.20
C VAL A 55 -1.57 6.83 -14.80
N PRO A 56 -1.55 7.00 -16.13
CA PRO A 56 -1.02 8.20 -16.77
C PRO A 56 -1.64 9.48 -16.19
N ASP A 57 -0.82 10.52 -16.03
CA ASP A 57 -1.24 11.83 -15.52
C ASP A 57 -1.89 11.78 -14.12
N ASP A 58 -1.54 10.78 -13.30
CA ASP A 58 -2.01 10.70 -11.91
C ASP A 58 -1.61 11.97 -11.15
N PRO A 59 -2.58 12.80 -10.72
CA PRO A 59 -2.31 14.09 -10.08
C PRO A 59 -1.70 13.96 -8.69
N SER A 60 -1.72 12.76 -8.10
CA SER A 60 -1.04 12.48 -6.83
C SER A 60 0.44 12.12 -6.98
N ARG A 61 0.93 12.04 -8.23
CA ARG A 61 2.32 11.71 -8.56
C ARG A 61 2.83 12.74 -9.57
N ASN A 62 4.10 12.61 -9.96
CA ASN A 62 4.72 13.49 -10.96
C ASN A 62 4.25 13.20 -12.41
N GLY A 63 3.05 12.62 -12.60
CA GLY A 63 2.47 12.24 -13.91
C GLY A 63 3.18 11.10 -14.66
N LYS A 64 4.41 10.74 -14.28
CA LYS A 64 5.17 9.64 -14.90
C LYS A 64 4.61 8.28 -14.47
N ALA A 65 4.24 7.46 -15.45
CA ALA A 65 3.86 6.07 -15.26
C ALA A 65 4.89 5.16 -15.96
N PRO A 66 5.85 4.54 -15.22
CA PRO A 66 6.83 3.64 -15.81
C PRO A 66 6.16 2.50 -16.59
N VAL A 67 5.11 1.93 -16.00
CA VAL A 67 4.19 1.00 -16.67
C VAL A 67 2.78 1.58 -16.55
N PRO A 68 2.23 2.15 -17.65
CA PRO A 68 0.89 2.71 -17.65
C PRO A 68 -0.16 1.60 -17.52
N VAL A 69 -1.11 1.76 -16.60
CA VAL A 69 -2.21 0.82 -16.37
C VAL A 69 -3.55 1.54 -16.23
N ALA A 70 -4.65 0.83 -16.48
CA ALA A 70 -6.00 1.32 -16.22
C ALA A 70 -6.20 1.58 -14.72
N GLY A 71 -7.11 2.50 -14.37
CA GLY A 71 -7.26 2.93 -12.98
C GLY A 71 -7.83 1.86 -12.06
N TRP A 72 -8.63 0.92 -12.57
CA TRP A 72 -9.05 -0.25 -11.78
C TRP A 72 -7.88 -1.18 -11.42
N VAL A 73 -6.88 -1.32 -12.29
CA VAL A 73 -5.65 -2.08 -12.02
C VAL A 73 -4.85 -1.36 -10.95
N ARG A 74 -4.71 -0.04 -11.09
CA ARG A 74 -4.03 0.79 -10.08
C ARG A 74 -4.73 0.70 -8.73
N PHE A 75 -6.06 0.73 -8.69
CA PHE A 75 -6.83 0.52 -7.47
C PHE A 75 -6.52 -0.84 -6.84
N GLY A 76 -6.46 -1.91 -7.66
CA GLY A 76 -6.04 -3.24 -7.20
C GLY A 76 -4.64 -3.25 -6.59
N VAL A 77 -3.67 -2.57 -7.22
CA VAL A 77 -2.31 -2.40 -6.66
C VAL A 77 -2.35 -1.63 -5.33
N GLU A 78 -3.10 -0.52 -5.27
CA GLU A 78 -3.23 0.27 -4.04
C GLU A 78 -3.83 -0.56 -2.91
N PHE A 79 -4.84 -1.37 -3.22
CA PHE A 79 -5.51 -2.26 -2.30
C PHE A 79 -4.55 -3.35 -1.81
N VAL A 80 -3.90 -4.08 -2.72
CA VAL A 80 -2.99 -5.19 -2.39
C VAL A 80 -1.83 -4.70 -1.54
N VAL A 81 -1.22 -3.55 -1.84
CA VAL A 81 -0.08 -3.05 -1.06
C VAL A 81 -0.54 -2.60 0.32
N LEU A 82 -1.59 -1.77 0.42
CA LEU A 82 -2.01 -1.22 1.71
C LEU A 82 -2.67 -2.28 2.61
N TRP A 83 -3.68 -2.98 2.11
CA TRP A 83 -4.37 -4.03 2.87
C TRP A 83 -3.50 -5.28 3.03
N GLY A 84 -2.60 -5.56 2.09
CA GLY A 84 -1.58 -6.59 2.26
C GLY A 84 -0.64 -6.29 3.43
N GLY A 85 -0.35 -5.02 3.72
CA GLY A 85 0.36 -4.62 4.95
C GLY A 85 -0.42 -5.01 6.22
N ALA A 86 -1.73 -4.73 6.27
CA ALA A 86 -2.56 -5.16 7.39
C ALA A 86 -2.65 -6.70 7.51
N ALA A 87 -2.75 -7.41 6.38
CA ALA A 87 -2.70 -8.87 6.34
C ALA A 87 -1.34 -9.41 6.82
N ALA A 88 -0.24 -8.78 6.44
CA ALA A 88 1.11 -9.15 6.88
C ALA A 88 1.25 -9.02 8.41
N LEU A 89 0.67 -7.99 9.03
CA LEU A 89 0.61 -7.88 10.50
C LEU A 89 -0.21 -9.02 11.12
N TRP A 90 -1.34 -9.38 10.51
CA TRP A 90 -2.19 -10.45 11.01
C TRP A 90 -1.44 -11.79 11.00
N PHE A 91 -0.90 -12.17 9.85
CA PHE A 91 -0.16 -13.42 9.70
C PHE A 91 1.16 -13.41 10.48
N GLY A 92 1.78 -12.25 10.69
CA GLY A 92 2.95 -12.09 11.56
C GLY A 92 2.64 -12.17 13.06
N GLY A 93 1.42 -12.54 13.46
CA GLY A 93 1.03 -12.69 14.87
C GLY A 93 0.86 -11.36 15.61
N LEU A 94 0.51 -10.28 14.90
CA LEU A 94 0.24 -8.96 15.46
C LEU A 94 -1.23 -8.52 15.21
N PRO A 95 -2.25 -9.30 15.66
CA PRO A 95 -3.64 -9.10 15.26
C PRO A 95 -4.22 -7.76 15.70
N LYS A 96 -3.82 -7.23 16.86
CA LYS A 96 -4.27 -5.90 17.32
C LYS A 96 -3.81 -4.79 16.36
N LEU A 97 -2.54 -4.83 15.93
CA LEU A 97 -2.01 -3.85 14.98
C LEU A 97 -2.63 -4.03 13.60
N ALA A 98 -2.88 -5.28 13.18
CA ALA A 98 -3.59 -5.58 11.94
C ALA A 98 -5.00 -4.97 11.92
N LEU A 99 -5.78 -5.15 12.99
CA LEU A 99 -7.14 -4.59 13.12
C LEU A 99 -7.13 -3.06 13.14
N VAL A 100 -6.19 -2.44 13.86
CA VAL A 100 -6.04 -0.97 13.86
C VAL A 100 -5.67 -0.47 12.46
N SER A 101 -4.71 -1.11 11.80
CA SER A 101 -4.29 -0.76 10.44
C SER A 101 -5.45 -0.89 9.45
N ALA A 102 -6.21 -2.00 9.49
CA ALA A 102 -7.38 -2.23 8.67
C ALA A 102 -8.49 -1.19 8.91
N ALA A 103 -8.77 -0.85 10.18
CA ALA A 103 -9.77 0.16 10.52
C ALA A 103 -9.37 1.55 10.00
N VAL A 104 -8.11 1.95 10.19
CA VAL A 104 -7.58 3.22 9.66
C VAL A 104 -7.63 3.24 8.13
N LEU A 105 -7.29 2.14 7.47
CA LEU A 105 -7.40 2.00 6.00
C LEU A 105 -8.85 2.13 5.53
N ALA A 106 -9.80 1.50 6.21
CA ALA A 106 -11.22 1.63 5.87
C ALA A 106 -11.68 3.09 5.94
N VAL A 107 -11.37 3.78 7.03
CA VAL A 107 -11.67 5.22 7.19
C VAL A 107 -11.00 6.04 6.09
N TYR A 108 -9.72 5.77 5.80
CA TYR A 108 -8.99 6.46 4.74
C TYR A 108 -9.66 6.27 3.37
N TYR A 109 -10.07 5.06 3.01
CA TYR A 109 -10.74 4.78 1.73
C TYR A 109 -12.10 5.50 1.62
N VAL A 110 -12.86 5.57 2.72
CA VAL A 110 -14.12 6.34 2.76
C VAL A 110 -13.84 7.83 2.54
N LEU A 111 -12.82 8.39 3.20
CA LEU A 111 -12.43 9.80 3.04
C LEU A 111 -11.82 10.10 1.65
N ALA A 112 -11.18 9.12 1.04
CA ALA A 112 -10.55 9.20 -0.27
C ALA A 112 -11.47 8.77 -1.42
N TRP A 113 -12.80 8.79 -1.23
CA TRP A 113 -13.78 8.35 -2.23
C TRP A 113 -13.62 9.03 -3.59
N ASP A 114 -13.25 10.32 -3.61
CA ASP A 114 -13.04 11.06 -4.86
C ASP A 114 -11.89 10.50 -5.70
N ARG A 115 -10.84 9.98 -5.05
CA ARG A 115 -9.75 9.30 -5.75
C ARG A 115 -10.20 7.98 -6.33
N ILE A 116 -10.97 7.21 -5.57
CA ILE A 116 -11.50 5.92 -6.02
C ILE A 116 -12.36 6.15 -7.26
N GLY A 117 -13.29 7.12 -7.21
CA GLY A 117 -14.08 7.52 -8.37
C GLY A 117 -13.23 7.93 -9.58
N TRP A 118 -12.16 8.70 -9.35
CA TRP A 118 -11.21 9.05 -10.42
C TRP A 118 -10.53 7.83 -11.05
N LEU A 119 -10.06 6.88 -10.24
CA LEU A 119 -9.44 5.63 -10.72
C LEU A 119 -10.43 4.80 -11.56
N PHE A 120 -11.70 4.71 -11.18
CA PHE A 120 -12.68 3.98 -11.98
C PHE A 120 -13.09 4.70 -13.27
N SER A 121 -12.79 6.00 -13.40
CA SER A 121 -13.06 6.79 -14.61
C SER A 121 -11.92 6.79 -15.65
N ARG A 122 -10.79 6.15 -15.34
CA ARG A 122 -9.55 6.12 -16.16
C ARG A 122 -9.19 4.70 -16.58
#